data_AF-A0A497JK05-F1
#
_entry.id   AF-A0A497JK05-F1
#
_cell.length_a   1.000
_cell.length_b   1.000
_cell.length_c   1.000
_cell.angle_alpha   90.00
_cell.angle_beta   90.00
_cell.angle_gamma   90.00
#
_symmetry.space_group_name_H-M   'P 1'
#
loop_
_entity.id
_entity.type
_entity.pdbx_description
1 polymer ?
#
loop_
_entity_poly.entity_id
_entity_poly.type
_entity_poly.pdbx_seq_one_letter_code
_entity_poly.pdbx_strand_id
1 'polypeptide(L)'
;MEKKKKIRKKNPMMIAFWTVNDFVKNGKEFTMEELENEVIKRGGIFRIAPNYPLRDFIKELVYDGILRRKGDKFVAIKGER
;
A
#
# COMPACT_ATOMS: atom_id res chain seq x y z
N MET A 1 -9.87 -32.17 11.67
CA MET A 1 -8.68 -31.57 11.02
C MET A 1 -8.72 -30.06 11.22
N GLU A 2 -8.16 -29.57 12.33
CA GLU A 2 -8.04 -28.13 12.58
C GLU A 2 -6.91 -27.56 11.71
N LYS A 3 -7.26 -26.81 10.66
CA LYS A 3 -6.29 -25.98 9.94
C LYS A 3 -5.88 -24.84 10.87
N LYS A 4 -4.88 -25.06 11.73
CA LYS A 4 -4.17 -24.01 12.45
C LYS A 4 -3.61 -23.05 11.42
N LYS A 5 -4.32 -21.94 11.20
CA LYS A 5 -3.94 -20.83 10.34
C LYS A 5 -2.65 -20.28 10.93
N LYS A 6 -1.51 -20.73 10.39
CA LYS A 6 -0.16 -20.31 10.76
C LYS A 6 -0.16 -18.77 10.70
N ILE A 7 -0.22 -18.10 11.85
CA ILE A 7 -0.07 -16.65 11.93
C ILE A 7 1.40 -16.42 11.60
N ARG A 8 1.72 -16.34 10.31
CA ARG A 8 3.02 -15.86 9.84
C ARG A 8 3.17 -14.49 10.47
N LYS A 9 4.19 -14.31 11.33
CA LYS A 9 4.58 -12.99 11.86
C LYS A 9 4.48 -12.01 10.70
N LYS A 10 3.53 -11.06 10.77
CA LYS A 10 3.34 -10.09 9.70
C LYS A 10 4.62 -9.26 9.67
N ASN A 11 5.43 -9.44 8.63
CA ASN A 11 6.62 -8.62 8.46
C ASN A 11 6.16 -7.15 8.34
N PRO A 12 6.66 -6.23 9.17
CA PRO A 12 6.16 -4.85 9.18
C PRO A 12 6.35 -4.14 7.83
N MET A 13 7.39 -4.51 7.07
CA MET A 13 7.60 -4.06 5.69
C MET A 13 6.51 -4.58 4.73
N MET A 14 6.10 -5.84 4.91
CA MET A 14 5.03 -6.45 4.11
C MET A 14 3.68 -5.79 4.36
N ILE A 15 3.47 -5.25 5.56
CA ILE A 15 2.24 -4.51 5.89
C ILE A 15 2.13 -3.25 5.02
N ALA A 16 3.21 -2.49 4.86
CA ALA A 16 3.22 -1.30 4.01
C ALA A 16 2.82 -1.65 2.56
N PHE A 17 3.46 -2.69 2.02
CA PHE A 17 3.19 -3.16 0.67
C PHE A 17 1.73 -3.64 0.51
N TRP A 18 1.24 -4.45 1.45
CA TRP A 18 -0.14 -4.96 1.41
C TRP A 18 -1.16 -3.84 1.55
N THR A 19 -0.90 -2.84 2.38
CA THR A 19 -1.80 -1.69 2.52
C THR A 19 -1.89 -0.93 1.21
N VAL A 20 -0.78 -0.61 0.54
CA VAL A 20 -0.82 0.04 -0.77
C VAL A 20 -1.61 -0.80 -1.78
N ASN A 21 -1.32 -2.10 -1.85
CA ASN A 21 -2.02 -3.00 -2.77
C ASN A 21 -3.53 -3.08 -2.47
N ASP A 22 -3.93 -3.01 -1.21
CA ASP A 22 -5.33 -2.95 -0.79
C ASP A 22 -6.01 -1.68 -1.29
N PHE A 23 -5.38 -0.51 -1.14
CA PHE A 23 -5.88 0.75 -1.69
C PHE A 23 -6.01 0.70 -3.22
N VAL A 24 -4.98 0.20 -3.90
CA VAL A 24 -4.96 0.05 -5.37
C VAL A 24 -6.09 -0.88 -5.85
N LYS A 25 -6.25 -2.05 -5.22
CA LYS A 25 -7.29 -3.03 -5.58
C LYS A 25 -8.70 -2.52 -5.33
N ASN A 26 -8.92 -1.86 -4.19
CA ASN A 26 -10.23 -1.30 -3.86
C ASN A 26 -10.58 -0.12 -4.76
N GLY A 27 -9.60 0.52 -5.40
CA GLY A 27 -9.81 1.68 -6.28
C GLY A 27 -10.33 2.91 -5.54
N LYS A 28 -10.14 2.96 -4.22
CA LYS A 28 -10.51 4.13 -3.42
C LYS A 28 -9.52 5.26 -3.69
N GLU A 29 -10.02 6.49 -3.66
CA GLU A 29 -9.17 7.68 -3.60
C GLU A 29 -8.58 7.76 -2.18
N PHE A 30 -7.27 8.01 -2.08
CA PHE A 30 -6.59 8.14 -0.79
C PHE A 30 -5.49 9.18 -0.86
N THR A 31 -5.22 9.84 0.26
CA THR A 31 -4.06 10.71 0.44
C THR A 31 -2.85 9.93 0.94
N MET A 32 -1.65 10.51 0.81
CA MET A 32 -0.45 9.93 1.41
C MET A 32 -0.61 9.74 2.92
N GLU A 33 -1.26 10.69 3.60
CA GLU A 33 -1.50 10.65 5.04
C GLU A 33 -2.47 9.52 5.44
N GLU A 34 -3.56 9.31 4.68
CA GLU A 34 -4.47 8.18 4.91
C GLU A 34 -3.77 6.83 4.75
N LEU A 35 -2.91 6.72 3.74
CA LEU A 35 -2.10 5.53 3.52
C LEU A 35 -1.14 5.29 4.69
N GLU A 36 -0.41 6.31 5.11
CA GLU A 36 0.54 6.25 6.24
C GLU A 36 -0.20 5.87 7.53
N ASN A 37 -1.34 6.50 7.83
CA ASN A 37 -2.16 6.17 8.99
C ASN A 37 -2.63 4.70 8.98
N GLU A 38 -3.07 4.18 7.83
CA GLU A 38 -3.50 2.79 7.71
C GLU A 38 -2.33 1.81 7.87
N VAL A 39 -1.12 2.18 7.41
CA VAL A 39 0.10 1.41 7.65
C VAL A 39 0.43 1.34 9.15
N ILE A 40 0.43 2.47 9.86
CA ILE A 40 0.65 2.50 11.32
C ILE A 40 -0.41 1.67 12.04
N LYS A 41 -1.68 1.87 11.72
CA LYS A 41 -2.82 1.18 12.34
C LYS A 41 -2.70 -0.34 12.24
N ARG A 42 -2.14 -0.84 11.15
CA ARG A 42 -1.90 -2.26 10.91
C ARG A 42 -0.61 -2.79 11.56
N GLY A 43 0.21 -1.91 12.17
CA GLY A 43 1.50 -2.23 12.79
C GLY A 43 2.67 -2.29 11.81
N GLY A 44 2.54 -1.65 10.65
CA GLY A 44 3.59 -1.56 9.64
C GLY A 44 4.58 -0.42 9.88
N ILE A 45 5.56 -0.33 9.00
CA ILE A 45 6.52 0.79 8.94
C ILE A 45 6.43 1.47 7.58
N PHE A 46 6.83 2.74 7.46
CA PHE A 46 6.82 3.49 6.20
C PHE A 46 7.92 3.09 5.21
N ARG A 47 8.28 1.81 5.19
CA ARG A 47 9.31 1.24 4.33
C ARG A 47 8.81 -0.08 3.76
N ILE A 48 8.88 -0.21 2.45
CA ILE A 48 8.54 -1.41 1.69
C ILE A 48 9.74 -2.37 1.68
N ALA A 49 10.97 -1.82 1.68
CA ALA A 49 12.22 -2.55 1.83
C ALA A 49 13.22 -1.73 2.68
N PRO A 50 14.37 -2.30 3.12
CA PRO A 50 15.30 -1.63 4.03
C PRO A 50 15.72 -0.21 3.61
N ASN A 51 15.95 -0.02 2.31
CA ASN A 51 16.34 1.25 1.69
C ASN A 51 15.28 1.80 0.74
N TYR A 52 14.02 1.35 0.89
CA TYR A 52 12.95 1.71 -0.02
C TYR A 52 11.72 2.23 0.74
N PRO A 53 11.59 3.56 0.85
CA PRO A 53 10.51 4.19 1.60
C PRO A 53 9.18 4.06 0.85
N LEU A 54 8.10 4.01 1.61
CA LEU A 54 6.73 3.93 1.10
C LEU A 54 6.40 5.05 0.11
N ARG A 55 6.92 6.26 0.36
CA ARG A 55 6.69 7.43 -0.50
C ARG A 55 7.26 7.26 -1.90
N ASP A 56 8.46 6.71 -2.04
CA ASP A 56 9.05 6.46 -3.36
C ASP A 56 8.32 5.32 -4.08
N PHE A 57 7.88 4.29 -3.35
CA PHE A 57 7.00 3.28 -3.93
C PHE A 57 5.71 3.86 -4.51
N ILE A 58 5.05 4.81 -3.81
CA ILE A 58 3.88 5.49 -4.36
C ILE A 58 4.23 6.32 -5.60
N LYS A 59 5.37 7.01 -5.64
CA LYS A 59 5.80 7.75 -6.84
C LYS A 59 6.01 6.82 -8.03
N GLU A 60 6.62 5.66 -7.82
CA GLU A 60 6.81 4.65 -8.88
C GLU A 60 5.47 4.14 -9.38
N LEU A 61 4.51 3.83 -8.50
CA LEU A 61 3.16 3.45 -8.94
C LEU A 61 2.47 4.55 -9.75
N VAL A 62 2.74 5.83 -9.48
CA VAL A 62 2.25 6.93 -10.31
C VAL A 62 2.97 6.98 -11.66
N TYR A 63 4.28 6.79 -11.67
CA TYR A 63 5.10 6.74 -12.88
C TYR A 63 4.71 5.58 -13.81
N ASP A 64 4.47 4.39 -13.25
CA ASP A 64 4.01 3.18 -13.95
C ASP A 64 2.56 3.29 -14.45
N GLY A 65 1.83 4.37 -14.10
CA GLY A 65 0.43 4.54 -14.47
C GLY A 65 -0.53 3.62 -13.71
N ILE A 66 -0.11 3.04 -12.57
CA ILE A 66 -0.98 2.26 -11.68
C ILE A 66 -1.82 3.20 -10.80
N LEU A 67 -1.24 4.31 -10.37
CA LEU A 67 -1.90 5.38 -9.65
C LEU A 67 -1.92 6.65 -10.50
N ARG A 68 -2.98 7.45 -10.36
CA ARG A 68 -3.06 8.81 -10.88
C ARG A 68 -3.14 9.78 -9.71
N ARG A 69 -2.35 10.84 -9.76
CA ARG A 69 -2.49 11.95 -8.83
C ARG A 69 -3.62 12.88 -9.29
N LYS A 70 -4.56 13.18 -8.39
CA LYS A 70 -5.70 14.08 -8.58
C LYS A 70 -5.69 15.10 -7.45
N GLY A 71 -4.96 16.19 -7.65
CA GLY A 71 -4.65 17.16 -6.58
C GLY A 71 -3.79 16.52 -5.49
N ASP A 72 -4.29 16.51 -4.26
CA ASP A 72 -3.65 15.90 -3.09
C ASP A 72 -3.94 14.40 -2.91
N LYS A 73 -4.83 13.84 -3.74
CA LYS A 73 -5.25 12.44 -3.67
C LYS A 73 -4.59 11.59 -4.75
N PHE A 74 -4.45 10.31 -4.45
CA PHE A 74 -4.09 9.25 -5.37
C PHE A 74 -5.33 8.40 -5.66
N VAL A 75 -5.53 8.07 -6.93
CA VAL A 75 -6.59 7.16 -7.37
C VAL A 75 -5.97 6.04 -8.19
N ALA A 76 -6.39 4.80 -7.95
CA ALA A 76 -5.93 3.68 -8.76
C ALA A 76 -6.51 3.80 -10.18
N ILE A 77 -5.63 3.75 -11.18
CA ILE A 77 -6.04 3.56 -12.56
C ILE A 77 -6.31 2.07 -12.68
N LYS A 78 -7.56 1.66 -12.46
CA LYS A 78 -7.99 0.32 -12.85
C LYS A 78 -7.89 0.25 -14.36
N GLY A 79 -6.77 -0.26 -14.86
CA GLY A 79 -6.69 -0.70 -16.25
C GLY A 79 -7.74 -1.77 -16.43
N GLU A 80 -8.84 -1.43 -17.11
CA GLU A 80 -9.58 -2.40 -17.90
C GLU A 80 -8.54 -3.09 -18.78
N ARG A 81 -8.21 -4.34 -18.48
CA ARG A 81 -7.33 -5.17 -19.27
C ARG A 81 -7.97 -6.53 -19.43
#